data_AF-A0A7Y2YGZ1-F1
#
_entry.id   AF-A0A7Y2YGZ1-F1
#
_cell.length_a   1.000
_cell.length_b   1.000
_cell.length_c   1.000
_cell.angle_alpha   90.00
_cell.angle_beta   90.00
_cell.angle_gamma   90.00
#
_symmetry.space_group_name_H-M   'P 1'
#
loop_
_entity.id
_entity.type
_entity.pdbx_description
1 polymer ?
#
loop_
_entity_poly.entity_id
_entity_poly.type
_entity_poly.pdbx_seq_one_letter_code
_entity_poly.pdbx_strand_id
1 'polypeptide(L)'
;FKQGDVITTTIDTARGETIIITHDCNLPRPYSLGFRVQGANGLWEVDGNRIYIEGKSEPHKWDVANDWLDKYDHPLWKKYGEYAAGAGHGGMDFFVLHAFVESAKANIAPPLDAYDAAAWSAVTPLSEASIHQKGEPQNFPDFTRGLWIKREPYSWIKDAY
;
A
#
# COMPACT_ATOMS: atom_id res chain seq x y z
N PHE A 1 -12.12 24.64 10.27
CA PHE A 1 -11.83 23.36 9.59
C PHE A 1 -12.82 23.22 8.43
N LYS A 2 -12.35 23.04 7.20
CA LYS A 2 -13.19 22.78 6.01
C LYS A 2 -12.67 21.49 5.37
N GLN A 3 -13.28 20.36 5.71
CA GLN A 3 -12.97 19.05 5.13
C GLN A 3 -14.00 18.76 4.04
N GLY A 4 -13.55 18.55 2.80
CA GLY A 4 -14.43 18.02 1.77
C GLY A 4 -14.79 16.55 2.05
N ASP A 5 -15.97 16.11 1.62
CA ASP A 5 -16.42 14.73 1.86
C ASP A 5 -15.52 13.71 1.17
N VAL A 6 -15.05 14.04 -0.03
CA VAL A 6 -14.12 13.24 -0.83
C VAL A 6 -12.94 14.12 -1.24
N ILE A 7 -11.73 13.66 -0.93
CA ILE A 7 -10.47 14.29 -1.36
C ILE A 7 -9.68 13.27 -2.18
N THR A 8 -9.37 13.62 -3.42
CA THR A 8 -8.54 12.80 -4.31
C THR A 8 -7.18 13.46 -4.48
N THR A 9 -6.11 12.70 -4.22
CA THR A 9 -4.73 13.14 -4.38
C THR A 9 -4.05 12.29 -5.43
N THR A 10 -3.48 12.93 -6.46
CA THR A 10 -2.62 12.27 -7.45
C THR A 10 -1.16 12.54 -7.10
N ILE A 11 -0.33 11.50 -7.08
CA ILE A 11 1.09 11.56 -6.74
C ILE A 11 1.88 10.99 -7.90
N ASP A 12 2.87 11.75 -8.37
CA ASP A 12 3.87 11.28 -9.33
C ASP A 12 5.09 10.73 -8.57
N THR A 13 5.61 9.59 -9.02
CA THR A 13 6.82 8.99 -8.44
C THR A 13 8.04 9.25 -9.30
N ALA A 14 9.23 9.13 -8.71
CA ALA A 14 10.49 9.40 -9.42
C ALA A 14 10.76 8.45 -10.60
N ARG A 15 10.08 7.30 -10.69
CA ARG A 15 10.22 6.31 -11.77
C ARG A 15 9.07 6.33 -12.78
N GLY A 16 8.14 7.28 -12.64
CA GLY A 16 7.06 7.55 -13.60
C GLY A 16 5.74 6.81 -13.33
N GLU A 17 5.66 6.00 -12.28
CA GLU A 17 4.39 5.49 -11.77
C GLU A 17 3.57 6.62 -11.15
N THR A 18 2.25 6.49 -11.19
CA THR A 18 1.31 7.40 -10.53
C THR A 18 0.49 6.67 -9.47
N ILE A 19 0.21 7.35 -8.37
CA ILE A 19 -0.61 6.84 -7.27
C ILE A 19 -1.80 7.78 -7.10
N ILE A 20 -2.99 7.22 -7.00
CA ILE A 20 -4.22 7.96 -6.67
C ILE A 20 -4.67 7.51 -5.28
N ILE A 21 -4.81 8.45 -4.36
CA ILE A 21 -5.31 8.24 -3.01
C ILE A 21 -6.64 8.97 -2.86
N THR A 22 -7.63 8.29 -2.28
CA THR A 22 -8.94 8.88 -1.99
C THR A 22 -9.21 8.84 -0.49
N HIS A 23 -9.40 10.01 0.12
CA HIS A 23 -9.93 10.14 1.47
C HIS A 23 -11.45 10.38 1.38
N ASP A 24 -12.23 9.34 1.66
CA ASP A 24 -13.70 9.35 1.66
C ASP A 24 -14.23 8.64 2.92
N CYS A 25 -14.53 9.44 3.94
CA CYS A 25 -14.94 8.95 5.27
C CYS A 25 -16.22 9.59 5.80
N ASN A 26 -16.85 10.49 5.03
CA ASN A 26 -18.02 11.28 5.46
C ASN A 26 -19.32 10.88 4.76
N LEU A 27 -19.25 10.03 3.73
CA LEU A 27 -20.40 9.57 2.96
C LEU A 27 -20.77 8.13 3.32
N PRO A 28 -22.08 7.78 3.28
CA PRO A 28 -22.52 6.41 3.50
C PRO A 28 -22.08 5.52 2.33
N ARG A 29 -21.15 4.61 2.58
CA ARG A 29 -20.67 3.61 1.62
C ARG A 29 -20.23 2.32 2.33
N PRO A 30 -20.27 1.16 1.65
CA PRO A 30 -19.58 -0.03 2.14
C PRO A 30 -18.08 0.24 2.33
N TYR A 31 -17.47 -0.46 3.28
CA TYR A 31 -16.03 -0.36 3.50
C TYR A 31 -15.27 -0.86 2.27
N SER A 32 -14.42 0.00 1.72
CA SER A 32 -13.46 -0.35 0.67
C SER A 32 -12.31 0.65 0.68
N LEU A 33 -11.11 0.14 0.44
CA LEU A 33 -9.90 0.94 0.23
C LEU A 33 -9.62 1.21 -1.26
N GLY A 34 -10.45 0.66 -2.16
CA GLY A 34 -10.38 0.92 -3.61
C GLY A 34 -9.06 0.49 -4.26
N PHE A 35 -8.39 -0.55 -3.73
CA PHE A 35 -7.09 -0.96 -4.22
C PHE A 35 -7.12 -1.40 -5.68
N ARG A 36 -6.18 -0.85 -6.44
CA ARG A 36 -5.86 -1.23 -7.82
C ARG A 36 -4.35 -1.20 -8.01
N VAL A 37 -3.79 -2.25 -8.59
CA VAL A 37 -2.37 -2.31 -8.98
C VAL A 37 -2.31 -2.68 -10.45
N GLN A 38 -1.61 -1.87 -11.25
CA GLN A 38 -1.51 -2.05 -12.69
C GLN A 38 -0.07 -1.97 -13.16
N GLY A 39 0.31 -2.92 -14.01
CA GLY A 39 1.58 -2.90 -14.74
C GLY A 39 1.41 -3.40 -16.17
N ALA A 40 2.52 -3.53 -16.89
CA ALA A 40 2.51 -3.93 -18.30
C ALA A 40 1.89 -5.32 -18.55
N ASN A 41 2.01 -6.23 -17.58
CA ASN A 41 1.61 -7.64 -17.73
C ASN A 41 0.50 -8.07 -16.76
N GLY A 42 -0.17 -7.12 -16.09
CA GLY A 42 -1.25 -7.49 -15.20
C GLY A 42 -1.95 -6.31 -14.53
N LEU A 43 -3.14 -6.62 -14.02
CA LEU A 43 -4.01 -5.69 -13.33
C LEU A 43 -4.81 -6.44 -12.26
N TRP A 44 -4.81 -5.92 -11.05
CA TRP A 44 -5.59 -6.44 -9.93
C TRP A 44 -6.48 -5.33 -9.34
N GLU A 45 -7.70 -5.69 -8.96
CA GLU A 45 -8.64 -4.81 -8.28
C GLU A 45 -9.40 -5.55 -7.17
N VAL A 46 -9.40 -4.98 -5.96
CA VAL A 46 -10.04 -5.59 -4.77
C VAL A 46 -11.56 -5.57 -4.87
N ASP A 47 -12.16 -4.42 -5.17
CA ASP A 47 -13.61 -4.22 -5.08
C ASP A 47 -14.41 -5.04 -6.11
N GLY A 48 -13.73 -5.63 -7.10
CA GLY A 48 -14.30 -6.57 -8.06
C GLY A 48 -13.86 -8.02 -7.87
N ASN A 49 -13.04 -8.32 -6.86
CA ASN A 49 -12.38 -9.61 -6.66
C ASN A 49 -11.77 -10.16 -7.97
N ARG A 50 -11.05 -9.30 -8.70
CA ARG A 50 -10.65 -9.57 -10.09
C ARG A 50 -9.18 -9.33 -10.32
N ILE A 51 -8.61 -10.19 -11.15
CA ILE A 51 -7.22 -10.09 -11.58
C ILE A 51 -7.08 -10.55 -13.03
N TYR A 52 -6.16 -9.92 -13.76
CA TYR A 52 -5.79 -10.31 -15.11
C TYR A 52 -4.27 -10.38 -15.18
N ILE A 53 -3.74 -11.47 -15.72
CA ILE A 53 -2.31 -11.69 -15.93
C ILE A 53 -2.08 -12.04 -17.40
N GLU A 54 -1.35 -11.18 -18.10
CA GLU A 54 -1.05 -11.35 -19.52
C GLU A 54 -0.33 -12.68 -19.78
N GLY A 55 -0.80 -13.43 -20.79
CA GLY A 55 -0.27 -14.75 -21.14
C GLY A 55 -0.65 -15.89 -20.18
N LYS A 56 -1.46 -15.64 -19.14
CA LYS A 56 -1.97 -16.69 -18.24
C LYS A 56 -3.50 -16.69 -18.12
N SER A 57 -4.12 -15.54 -17.95
CA SER A 57 -5.58 -15.39 -17.93
C SER A 57 -6.16 -15.55 -19.35
N GLU A 58 -7.46 -15.83 -19.45
CA GLU A 58 -8.13 -15.80 -20.76
C GLU A 58 -8.08 -14.37 -21.34
N PRO A 59 -7.70 -14.17 -22.61
CA PRO A 59 -7.59 -12.84 -23.20
C PRO A 59 -8.87 -12.01 -23.04
N HIS A 60 -8.70 -10.75 -22.60
CA HIS A 60 -9.79 -9.79 -22.38
C HIS A 60 -10.84 -10.20 -21.32
N LYS A 61 -10.53 -11.16 -20.44
CA LYS A 61 -11.43 -11.57 -19.36
C LYS A 61 -10.73 -11.55 -18.01
N TRP A 62 -11.50 -11.26 -16.98
CA TRP A 62 -11.04 -11.33 -15.60
C TRP A 62 -11.04 -12.76 -15.09
N ASP A 63 -10.01 -13.10 -14.32
CA ASP A 63 -10.05 -14.23 -13.41
C ASP A 63 -10.61 -13.78 -12.05
N VAL A 64 -11.10 -14.75 -11.27
CA VAL A 64 -11.41 -14.53 -9.85
C VAL A 64 -10.09 -14.40 -9.08
N ALA A 65 -9.93 -13.33 -8.31
CA ALA A 65 -8.64 -13.04 -7.69
C ALA A 65 -8.24 -14.06 -6.60
N ASN A 66 -9.20 -14.67 -5.88
CA ASN A 66 -8.91 -15.67 -4.84
C ASN A 66 -7.94 -16.77 -5.30
N ASP A 67 -8.17 -17.39 -6.46
CA ASP A 67 -7.33 -18.50 -6.95
C ASP A 67 -5.86 -18.07 -7.12
N TRP A 68 -5.66 -16.82 -7.54
CA TRP A 68 -4.33 -16.22 -7.66
C TRP A 68 -3.74 -15.88 -6.29
N LEU A 69 -4.53 -15.24 -5.42
CA LEU A 69 -4.10 -14.84 -4.09
C LEU A 69 -3.72 -16.06 -3.23
N ASP A 70 -4.50 -17.14 -3.26
CA ASP A 70 -4.21 -18.39 -2.55
C ASP A 70 -2.93 -19.05 -3.09
N LYS A 71 -2.78 -19.10 -4.41
CA LYS A 71 -1.60 -19.67 -5.07
C LYS A 71 -0.32 -18.92 -4.70
N TYR A 72 -0.37 -17.60 -4.70
CA TYR A 72 0.77 -16.72 -4.41
C TYR A 72 0.76 -16.16 -2.99
N ASP A 73 0.01 -16.79 -2.07
CA ASP A 73 -0.10 -16.32 -0.70
C ASP A 73 1.28 -16.23 -0.04
N HIS A 74 1.46 -15.17 0.74
CA HIS A 74 2.75 -14.79 1.28
C HIS A 74 3.27 -15.87 2.24
N PRO A 75 4.57 -16.23 2.23
CA PRO A 75 5.08 -17.29 3.11
C PRO A 75 4.76 -17.08 4.60
N LEU A 76 4.77 -15.84 5.07
CA LEU A 76 4.35 -15.50 6.44
C LEU A 76 2.87 -15.78 6.71
N TRP A 77 1.98 -15.50 5.75
CA TRP A 77 0.55 -15.81 5.88
C TRP A 77 0.31 -17.33 5.86
N LYS A 78 1.02 -18.08 5.01
CA LYS A 78 0.99 -19.55 5.05
C LYS A 78 1.47 -20.11 6.40
N LYS A 79 2.46 -19.45 7.02
CA LYS A 79 3.06 -19.90 8.29
C LYS A 79 2.25 -19.52 9.52
N TYR A 80 1.71 -18.31 9.56
CA TYR A 80 1.07 -17.73 10.74
C TYR A 80 -0.39 -17.36 10.53
N GLY A 81 -0.98 -17.55 9.36
CA GLY A 81 -2.32 -17.08 9.03
C GLY A 81 -3.39 -17.61 9.97
N GLU A 82 -3.35 -18.90 10.31
CA GLU A 82 -4.27 -19.49 11.31
C GLU A 82 -4.07 -18.90 12.71
N TYR A 83 -2.82 -18.63 13.10
CA TYR A 83 -2.50 -18.02 14.40
C TYR A 83 -2.92 -16.56 14.46
N ALA A 84 -2.75 -15.84 13.35
CA ALA A 84 -3.12 -14.44 13.20
C ALA A 84 -4.64 -14.26 13.03
N ALA A 85 -5.36 -15.32 12.64
CA ALA A 85 -6.79 -15.24 12.38
C ALA A 85 -7.55 -14.69 13.60
N GLY A 86 -8.29 -13.61 13.38
CA GLY A 86 -9.05 -12.93 14.44
C GLY A 86 -8.25 -11.93 15.28
N ALA A 87 -6.93 -11.78 15.06
CA ALA A 87 -6.17 -10.69 15.67
C ALA A 87 -6.51 -9.35 14.98
N GLY A 88 -7.09 -8.41 15.73
CA GLY A 88 -7.39 -7.06 15.24
C GLY A 88 -8.21 -7.04 13.93
N HIS A 89 -7.71 -6.34 12.92
CA HIS A 89 -8.35 -6.19 11.60
C HIS A 89 -8.16 -7.44 10.71
N GLY A 90 -8.66 -8.59 11.13
CA GLY A 90 -8.61 -9.83 10.33
C GLY A 90 -7.24 -10.53 10.29
N GLY A 91 -6.32 -10.13 11.17
CA GLY A 91 -5.02 -10.77 11.37
C GLY A 91 -3.82 -9.97 10.91
N MET A 92 -4.02 -8.94 10.08
CA MET A 92 -2.91 -8.13 9.56
C MET A 92 -2.10 -7.43 10.67
N ASP A 93 -2.78 -7.03 11.75
CA ASP A 93 -2.17 -6.33 12.89
C ASP A 93 -1.11 -7.18 13.61
N PHE A 94 -1.32 -8.51 13.64
CA PHE A 94 -0.31 -9.44 14.17
C PHE A 94 1.01 -9.31 13.41
N PHE A 95 0.96 -9.32 12.08
CA PHE A 95 2.17 -9.28 11.25
C PHE A 95 2.94 -7.97 11.42
N VAL A 96 2.24 -6.83 11.52
CA VAL A 96 2.87 -5.51 11.74
C VAL A 96 3.60 -5.48 13.09
N LEU A 97 2.92 -5.90 14.16
CA LEU A 97 3.51 -5.92 15.51
C LEU A 97 4.63 -6.96 15.63
N HIS A 98 4.45 -8.13 15.02
CA HIS A 98 5.45 -9.18 14.99
C HIS A 98 6.73 -8.72 14.29
N ALA A 99 6.62 -8.10 13.11
CA ALA A 99 7.77 -7.52 12.39
C ALA A 99 8.50 -6.47 13.22
N PHE A 100 7.76 -5.60 13.93
CA PHE A 100 8.34 -4.58 14.81
C PHE A 100 9.12 -5.19 15.98
N VAL A 101 8.49 -6.11 16.74
CA VAL A 101 9.10 -6.74 17.92
C VAL A 101 10.32 -7.56 17.53
N GLU A 102 10.24 -8.34 16.46
CA GLU A 102 11.36 -9.17 16.03
C GLU A 102 12.52 -8.34 15.46
N SER A 103 12.24 -7.24 14.75
CA SER A 103 13.29 -6.30 14.33
C SER A 103 14.03 -5.70 15.53
N ALA A 104 13.29 -5.36 16.60
CA ALA A 104 13.88 -4.86 17.85
C ALA A 104 14.72 -5.93 18.54
N LYS A 105 14.23 -7.17 18.65
CA LYS A 105 14.99 -8.30 19.23
C LYS A 105 16.29 -8.59 18.46
N ALA A 106 16.26 -8.47 17.13
CA ALA A 106 17.41 -8.67 16.27
C ALA A 106 18.33 -7.44 16.15
N ASN A 107 17.95 -6.31 16.76
CA ASN A 107 18.67 -5.04 16.68
C ASN A 107 18.90 -4.57 15.23
N ILE A 108 17.85 -4.63 14.40
CA ILE A 108 17.84 -4.15 13.02
C ILE A 108 16.75 -3.08 12.82
N ALA A 109 16.86 -2.31 11.73
CA ALA A 109 15.80 -1.40 11.33
C ALA A 109 14.55 -2.21 10.89
N PRO A 110 13.33 -1.75 11.23
CA PRO A 110 12.11 -2.37 10.74
C PRO A 110 11.96 -2.19 9.22
N PRO A 111 11.11 -3.00 8.55
CA PRO A 111 10.92 -2.93 7.10
C PRO A 111 10.39 -1.57 6.62
N LEU A 112 9.57 -0.93 7.46
CA LEU A 112 9.00 0.40 7.28
C LEU A 112 9.60 1.31 8.34
N ASP A 113 10.41 2.28 7.92
CA ASP A 113 11.20 3.12 8.81
C ASP A 113 10.61 4.53 8.99
N ALA A 114 11.32 5.38 9.72
CA ALA A 114 10.88 6.74 10.00
C ALA A 114 10.78 7.62 8.75
N TYR A 115 11.56 7.34 7.69
CA TYR A 115 11.49 8.08 6.44
C TYR A 115 10.26 7.70 5.63
N ASP A 116 9.91 6.41 5.61
CA ASP A 116 8.67 5.92 5.01
C ASP A 116 7.47 6.58 5.70
N ALA A 117 7.45 6.56 7.04
CA ALA A 117 6.40 7.19 7.84
C ALA A 117 6.30 8.72 7.60
N ALA A 118 7.44 9.42 7.49
CA ALA A 118 7.46 10.85 7.20
C ALA A 118 6.94 11.15 5.78
N ALA A 119 7.34 10.35 4.78
CA ALA A 119 6.86 10.49 3.41
C ALA A 119 5.35 10.30 3.31
N TRP A 120 4.79 9.27 3.95
CA TRP A 120 3.34 9.04 3.95
C TRP A 120 2.57 10.13 4.69
N SER A 121 3.09 10.56 5.84
CA SER A 121 2.47 11.62 6.64
C SER A 121 2.49 12.97 5.93
N ALA A 122 3.46 13.22 5.04
CA ALA A 122 3.55 14.47 4.28
C ALA A 122 2.40 14.66 3.29
N VAL A 123 1.70 13.60 2.88
CA VAL A 123 0.50 13.69 2.03
C VAL A 123 -0.54 14.64 2.66
N THR A 124 -0.74 14.59 3.98
CA THR A 124 -1.71 15.43 4.68
C THR A 124 -1.42 16.92 4.50
N PRO A 125 -0.32 17.50 5.01
CA PRO A 125 -0.07 18.94 4.88
C PRO A 125 0.15 19.39 3.44
N LEU A 126 0.71 18.54 2.56
CA LEU A 126 0.88 18.88 1.14
C LEU A 126 -0.46 18.95 0.41
N SER A 127 -1.39 18.02 0.68
CA SER A 127 -2.73 18.07 0.10
C SER A 127 -3.53 19.28 0.59
N GLU A 128 -3.42 19.65 1.87
CA GLU A 128 -4.01 20.88 2.42
C GLU A 128 -3.46 22.14 1.71
N ALA A 129 -2.14 22.20 1.53
CA ALA A 129 -1.49 23.29 0.81
C ALA A 129 -1.93 23.36 -0.66
N SER A 130 -2.07 22.22 -1.32
CA SER A 130 -2.56 22.13 -2.71
C SER A 130 -3.99 22.64 -2.82
N ILE A 131 -4.91 22.18 -1.96
CA ILE A 131 -6.32 22.63 -1.92
C ILE A 131 -6.40 24.14 -1.69
N HIS A 132 -5.63 24.67 -0.75
CA HIS A 132 -5.57 26.11 -0.49
C HIS A 132 -5.08 26.91 -1.71
N GLN A 133 -4.18 26.33 -2.49
CA GLN A 133 -3.64 26.90 -3.74
C GLN A 133 -4.46 26.50 -4.98
N LYS A 134 -5.73 26.10 -4.83
CA LYS A 134 -6.64 25.74 -5.93
C LYS A 134 -6.17 24.54 -6.77
N GLY A 135 -5.47 23.60 -6.15
CA GLY A 135 -5.03 22.34 -6.77
C GLY A 135 -3.63 22.37 -7.37
N GLU A 136 -2.83 23.40 -7.09
CA GLU A 136 -1.43 23.46 -7.54
C GLU A 136 -0.62 22.26 -7.00
N PRO A 137 0.24 21.62 -7.84
CA PRO A 137 1.12 20.55 -7.40
C PRO A 137 2.06 21.00 -6.28
N GLN A 138 2.27 20.13 -5.28
CA GLN A 138 3.19 20.38 -4.17
C GLN A 138 4.35 19.38 -4.22
N ASN A 139 5.58 19.87 -4.03
CA ASN A 139 6.76 19.02 -4.05
C ASN A 139 6.92 18.26 -2.74
N PHE A 140 7.14 16.95 -2.83
CA PHE A 140 7.49 16.14 -1.66
C PHE A 140 8.89 16.49 -1.13
N PRO A 141 9.06 16.70 0.18
CA PRO A 141 10.37 16.76 0.78
C PRO A 141 11.08 15.41 0.68
N ASP A 142 12.35 15.42 0.30
CA ASP A 142 13.19 14.23 0.40
C ASP A 142 13.72 14.09 1.84
N PHE A 143 12.96 13.38 2.67
CA PHE A 143 13.32 13.10 4.07
C PHE A 143 14.59 12.26 4.20
N THR A 144 14.97 11.54 3.15
CA THR A 144 16.17 10.69 3.13
C THR A 144 17.43 11.45 2.71
N ARG A 145 17.30 12.69 2.21
CA ARG A 145 18.41 13.52 1.71
C ARG A 145 19.24 12.82 0.63
N GLY A 146 18.55 12.21 -0.35
CA GLY A 146 19.12 11.50 -1.49
C GLY A 146 19.49 10.05 -1.22
N LEU A 147 19.34 9.56 0.01
CA LEU A 147 19.66 8.17 0.34
C LEU A 147 18.69 7.17 -0.30
N TRP A 148 17.46 7.57 -0.62
CA TRP A 148 16.49 6.74 -1.32
C TRP A 148 17.01 6.20 -2.67
N ILE A 149 17.90 6.95 -3.35
CA ILE A 149 18.50 6.55 -4.63
C ILE A 149 19.35 5.28 -4.49
N LYS A 150 19.96 5.09 -3.31
CA LYS A 150 20.84 3.95 -2.99
C LYS A 150 20.16 2.93 -2.08
N ARG A 151 18.89 3.15 -1.69
CA ARG A 151 18.17 2.25 -0.81
C ARG A 151 17.80 1.01 -1.61
N GLU A 152 18.37 -0.12 -1.21
CA GLU A 152 17.96 -1.41 -1.77
C GLU A 152 16.49 -1.70 -1.42
N PRO A 153 15.67 -2.16 -2.37
CA PRO A 153 14.31 -2.57 -2.09
C PRO A 153 14.29 -3.66 -1.01
N TYR A 154 13.39 -3.52 -0.05
CA TYR A 154 13.23 -4.52 0.99
C TYR A 154 12.81 -5.86 0.36
N SER A 155 13.45 -6.96 0.78
CA SER A 155 13.10 -8.30 0.31
C SER A 155 11.83 -8.78 1.01
N TRP A 156 10.68 -8.48 0.39
CA TRP A 156 9.37 -8.77 0.98
C TRP A 156 9.06 -10.27 1.03
N ILE A 157 9.41 -11.05 -0.01
CA ILE A 157 9.13 -12.49 -0.05
C ILE A 157 10.15 -13.25 0.80
N LYS A 158 9.79 -13.47 2.06
CA LYS A 158 10.59 -14.22 3.03
C LYS A 158 9.68 -14.94 4.04
N ASP A 159 10.26 -15.88 4.78
CA ASP A 159 9.61 -16.68 5.83
C ASP A 159 9.97 -16.20 7.26
N ALA A 160 10.82 -15.18 7.34
CA ALA A 160 11.17 -14.43 8.55
C ALA A 160 10.28 -13.18 8.69
N TYR A 161 10.10 -12.73 9.94
CA TYR A 161 9.17 -11.69 10.40
C TYR A 161 9.13 -10.39 9.59
#